data_AF-A0A938VDU3-F1
#
_entry.id   AF-A0A938VDU3-F1
#
_cell.length_a   1.000
_cell.length_b   1.000
_cell.length_c   1.000
_cell.angle_alpha   90.00
_cell.angle_beta   90.00
_cell.angle_gamma   90.00
#
_symmetry.space_group_name_H-M   'P 1'
#
loop_
_entity.id
_entity.type
_entity.pdbx_description
1 polymer ?
#
loop_
_entity_poly.entity_id
_entity_poly.type
_entity_poly.pdbx_seq_one_letter_code
_entity_poly.pdbx_strand_id
1 'polypeptide(L)'
;MAEDAPGAIPLIPLFPVHADLRFPDAFEGLSYDRYLEGYLAQTRAGALAFDYYPFFDPSRRLPEYLTNFALARDVARRRGVPLWYYAGIVRPAGAESPTPARIRFQVNLALAHGARAIFHYTYRTPPGDTMGPVRTDGTVDEERWNAVRAINLETVALLDATEGWSVAEVIHGSTADVRRAKDVSVEDGVSVALFTRDRERLALLVNRQVADQAVRTVRVRIAGWTGTASLDPGGARLLRVD
;
A
#
# COMPACT_ATOMS: atom_id res chain seq x y z
N MET A 1 21.52 -3.05 19.80
CA MET A 1 20.23 -2.72 19.15
C MET A 1 19.18 -3.80 19.31
N ALA A 2 19.46 -5.10 19.08
CA ALA A 2 18.52 -6.18 19.44
C ALA A 2 18.66 -6.67 20.90
N GLU A 3 19.78 -6.37 21.56
CA GLU A 3 20.08 -6.83 22.93
C GLU A 3 19.34 -6.07 24.03
N ASP A 4 18.85 -4.85 23.77
CA ASP A 4 18.28 -3.95 24.78
C ASP A 4 16.75 -4.13 24.99
N ALA A 5 16.10 -5.00 24.20
CA ALA A 5 14.66 -5.23 24.26
C ALA A 5 14.29 -6.70 23.97
N PRO A 6 14.58 -7.63 24.90
CA PRO A 6 14.24 -9.04 24.72
C PRO A 6 12.72 -9.22 24.51
N GLY A 7 12.36 -9.82 23.37
CA GLY A 7 10.96 -10.04 22.95
C GLY A 7 10.40 -9.01 21.97
N ALA A 8 11.13 -7.93 21.67
CA ALA A 8 10.72 -6.97 20.64
C ALA A 8 10.99 -7.53 19.22
N ILE A 9 10.09 -7.22 18.28
CA ILE A 9 10.32 -7.50 16.85
C ILE A 9 11.13 -6.33 16.29
N PRO A 10 12.37 -6.55 15.80
CA PRO A 10 13.13 -5.48 15.16
C PRO A 10 12.42 -5.05 13.88
N LEU A 11 12.04 -3.77 13.83
CA LEU A 11 11.44 -3.15 12.66
C LEU A 11 12.51 -2.35 11.94
N ILE A 12 12.98 -2.90 10.82
CA ILE A 12 13.98 -2.28 9.96
C ILE A 12 13.29 -2.02 8.62
N PRO A 13 12.92 -0.76 8.32
CA PRO A 13 12.36 -0.40 7.03
C PRO A 13 13.39 -0.65 5.93
N LEU A 14 12.96 -1.35 4.90
CA LEU A 14 13.74 -1.67 3.72
C LEU A 14 13.80 -0.48 2.76
N PHE A 15 14.90 -0.41 2.03
CA PHE A 15 14.97 0.44 0.85
C PHE A 15 14.03 -0.10 -0.24
N PRO A 16 13.01 0.66 -0.69
CA PRO A 16 12.05 0.20 -1.69
C PRO A 16 12.70 0.08 -3.07
N VAL A 17 11.99 -0.53 -4.03
CA VAL A 17 12.44 -0.55 -5.42
C VAL A 17 12.68 0.88 -5.91
N HIS A 18 13.81 1.11 -6.57
CA HIS A 18 14.14 2.42 -7.12
C HIS A 18 15.10 2.24 -8.29
N ALA A 19 14.80 2.86 -9.43
CA ALA A 19 15.74 2.95 -10.55
C ALA A 19 16.65 4.21 -10.46
N ASP A 20 16.92 4.74 -9.25
CA ASP A 20 17.69 5.98 -9.11
C ASP A 20 19.14 5.78 -9.52
N LEU A 21 19.60 6.58 -10.48
CA LEU A 21 21.00 6.59 -10.87
C LEU A 21 21.91 7.10 -9.74
N ARG A 22 21.35 7.77 -8.71
CA ARG A 22 22.08 8.13 -7.48
C ARG A 22 22.42 6.91 -6.62
N PHE A 23 21.75 5.78 -6.83
CA PHE A 23 21.97 4.52 -6.12
C PHE A 23 22.21 3.39 -7.14
N PRO A 24 23.31 3.43 -7.91
CA PRO A 24 23.55 2.52 -9.04
C PRO A 24 23.65 1.04 -8.62
N ASP A 25 23.93 0.77 -7.35
CA ASP A 25 23.99 -0.57 -6.76
C ASP A 25 23.04 -0.72 -5.55
N ALA A 26 21.88 -0.05 -5.58
CA ALA A 26 20.90 -0.07 -4.47
C ALA A 26 20.54 -1.47 -3.96
N PHE A 27 20.66 -2.48 -4.82
CA PHE A 27 20.35 -3.88 -4.55
C PHE A 27 21.56 -4.80 -4.69
N GLU A 28 22.79 -4.26 -4.63
CA GLU A 28 24.03 -5.04 -4.72
C GLU A 28 24.13 -5.87 -6.02
N GLY A 29 23.63 -5.32 -7.14
CA GLY A 29 23.57 -6.00 -8.44
C GLY A 29 22.52 -7.11 -8.53
N LEU A 30 21.69 -7.31 -7.51
CA LEU A 30 20.61 -8.29 -7.49
C LEU A 30 19.32 -7.74 -8.10
N SER A 31 18.44 -8.66 -8.54
CA SER A 31 17.04 -8.30 -8.74
C SER A 31 16.39 -7.98 -7.38
N TYR A 32 15.39 -7.10 -7.39
CA TYR A 32 14.78 -6.63 -6.14
C TYR A 32 14.18 -7.75 -5.28
N ASP A 33 13.57 -8.78 -5.89
CA ASP A 33 13.06 -9.96 -5.17
C ASP A 33 14.18 -10.77 -4.49
N ARG A 34 15.36 -10.86 -5.11
CA ARG A 34 16.54 -11.52 -4.53
C ARG A 34 17.14 -10.70 -3.40
N TYR A 35 17.16 -9.38 -3.55
CA TYR A 35 17.53 -8.47 -2.47
C TYR A 35 16.61 -8.63 -1.25
N LEU A 36 15.29 -8.65 -1.44
CA LEU A 36 14.33 -8.87 -0.36
C LEU A 36 14.51 -10.24 0.34
N GLU A 37 14.74 -11.31 -0.43
CA GLU A 37 15.02 -12.63 0.13
C GLU A 37 16.34 -12.67 0.91
N GLY A 38 17.39 -12.05 0.37
CA GLY A 38 18.69 -11.92 1.04
C GLY A 38 18.58 -11.14 2.34
N TYR A 39 17.87 -10.02 2.31
CA TYR A 39 17.59 -9.21 3.49
C TYR A 39 16.92 -10.03 4.61
N LEU A 40 15.86 -10.77 4.30
CA LEU A 40 15.16 -11.60 5.30
C LEU A 40 16.08 -12.68 5.86
N ALA A 41 16.90 -13.31 5.01
CA ALA A 41 17.84 -14.35 5.43
C ALA A 41 18.94 -13.82 6.35
N GLN A 42 19.47 -12.63 6.06
CA GLN A 42 20.57 -12.01 6.80
C GLN A 42 20.09 -11.38 8.12
N THR A 43 19.00 -10.61 8.07
CA THR A 43 18.50 -9.85 9.23
C THR A 43 17.59 -10.66 10.14
N ARG A 44 17.01 -11.75 9.62
CA ARG A 44 15.95 -12.52 10.29
C ARG A 44 14.75 -11.65 10.70
N ALA A 45 14.47 -10.60 9.94
CA ALA A 45 13.35 -9.70 10.20
C ALA A 45 12.02 -10.48 10.23
N GLY A 46 11.19 -10.20 11.24
CA GLY A 46 9.90 -10.85 11.42
C GLY A 46 8.80 -10.34 10.48
N ALA A 47 9.08 -9.30 9.68
CA ALA A 47 8.18 -8.70 8.71
C ALA A 47 8.99 -8.04 7.58
N LEU A 48 8.39 -7.95 6.39
CA LEU A 48 8.84 -7.01 5.37
C LEU A 48 8.13 -5.69 5.60
N ALA A 49 8.89 -4.61 5.77
CA ALA A 49 8.35 -3.27 5.94
C ALA A 49 9.14 -2.29 5.08
N PHE A 50 8.48 -1.35 4.42
CA PHE A 50 9.12 -0.29 3.67
C PHE A 50 8.28 0.98 3.69
N ASP A 51 8.93 2.09 3.42
CA ASP A 51 8.29 3.34 3.08
C ASP A 51 8.50 3.65 1.61
N TYR A 52 7.42 3.97 0.89
CA TYR A 52 7.56 4.37 -0.50
C TYR A 52 6.48 5.35 -0.90
N TYR A 53 6.86 6.61 -1.09
CA TYR A 53 5.91 7.70 -1.32
C TYR A 53 5.74 7.96 -2.82
N PRO A 54 4.66 7.46 -3.46
CA PRO A 54 4.51 7.56 -4.91
C PRO A 54 4.27 9.00 -5.37
N PHE A 55 3.69 9.85 -4.51
CA PHE A 55 3.30 11.22 -4.89
C PHE A 55 4.41 12.26 -4.76
N PHE A 56 5.64 11.87 -4.42
CA PHE A 56 6.79 12.80 -4.44
C PHE A 56 7.28 13.04 -5.87
N ASP A 57 7.12 12.05 -6.74
CA ASP A 57 7.30 12.14 -8.19
C ASP A 57 6.38 11.08 -8.82
N PRO A 58 5.09 11.39 -9.02
CA PRO A 58 4.10 10.40 -9.47
C PRO A 58 4.48 9.74 -10.79
N SER A 59 5.04 10.52 -11.72
CA SER A 59 5.39 10.06 -13.06
C SER A 59 6.36 8.86 -13.05
N ARG A 60 7.32 8.91 -12.13
CA ARG A 60 8.35 7.91 -11.96
C ARG A 60 7.96 6.84 -10.95
N ARG A 61 7.45 7.27 -9.80
CA ARG A 61 7.29 6.41 -8.62
C ARG A 61 6.00 5.61 -8.62
N LEU A 62 4.92 6.02 -9.29
CA LEU A 62 3.69 5.22 -9.30
C LEU A 62 3.89 3.84 -9.95
N PRO A 63 4.54 3.71 -11.12
CA PRO A 63 4.85 2.40 -11.69
C PRO A 63 5.73 1.55 -10.75
N GLU A 64 6.82 2.14 -10.26
CA GLU A 64 7.75 1.49 -9.33
C GLU A 64 7.03 1.06 -8.03
N TYR A 65 6.12 1.87 -7.50
CA TYR A 65 5.31 1.59 -6.31
C TYR A 65 4.47 0.32 -6.46
N LEU A 66 3.79 0.16 -7.61
CA LEU A 66 2.99 -1.04 -7.90
C LEU A 66 3.89 -2.28 -8.05
N THR A 67 5.03 -2.14 -8.75
CA THR A 67 6.01 -3.21 -8.88
C THR A 67 6.59 -3.62 -7.52
N ASN A 68 6.92 -2.65 -6.67
CA ASN A 68 7.43 -2.88 -5.32
C ASN A 68 6.46 -3.72 -4.50
N PHE A 69 5.18 -3.35 -4.49
CA PHE A 69 4.15 -4.08 -3.76
C PHE A 69 3.92 -5.49 -4.32
N ALA A 70 3.93 -5.67 -5.64
CA ALA A 70 3.82 -6.99 -6.25
C ALA A 70 4.97 -7.92 -5.81
N LEU A 71 6.22 -7.46 -5.92
CA LEU A 71 7.40 -8.24 -5.55
C LEU A 71 7.49 -8.48 -4.03
N ALA A 72 7.22 -7.46 -3.22
CA ALA A 72 7.25 -7.59 -1.76
C ALA A 72 6.16 -8.54 -1.24
N ARG A 73 4.94 -8.49 -1.78
CA ARG A 73 3.88 -9.47 -1.49
C ARG A 73 4.34 -10.89 -1.79
N ASP A 74 4.91 -11.11 -2.96
CA ASP A 74 5.31 -12.45 -3.39
C ASP A 74 6.45 -13.01 -2.51
N VAL A 75 7.44 -12.19 -2.15
CA VAL A 75 8.51 -12.59 -1.23
C VAL A 75 7.97 -12.82 0.18
N ALA A 76 7.15 -11.91 0.71
CA ALA A 76 6.51 -12.04 2.03
C ALA A 76 5.78 -13.38 2.15
N ARG A 77 4.96 -13.70 1.14
CA ARG A 77 4.22 -14.96 1.07
C ARG A 77 5.13 -16.18 1.00
N ARG A 78 6.18 -16.17 0.15
CA ARG A 78 7.14 -17.30 0.06
C ARG A 78 7.91 -17.53 1.35
N ARG A 79 8.21 -16.46 2.09
CA ARG A 79 9.00 -16.52 3.33
C ARG A 79 8.14 -16.63 4.60
N GLY A 80 6.82 -16.57 4.47
CA GLY A 80 5.89 -16.72 5.59
C GLY A 80 5.94 -15.56 6.60
N VAL A 81 6.30 -14.35 6.14
CA VAL A 81 6.35 -13.15 6.98
C VAL A 81 5.25 -12.15 6.56
N PRO A 82 4.69 -11.37 7.48
CA PRO A 82 3.74 -10.32 7.14
C PRO A 82 4.42 -9.19 6.34
N LEU A 83 3.60 -8.52 5.54
CA LEU A 83 3.95 -7.27 4.87
C LEU A 83 3.41 -6.08 5.68
N TRP A 84 4.24 -5.09 5.97
CA TRP A 84 3.87 -3.83 6.61
C TRP A 84 4.27 -2.65 5.73
N TYR A 85 3.63 -1.51 5.92
CA TYR A 85 3.85 -0.35 5.06
C TYR A 85 3.78 0.98 5.81
N TYR A 86 4.66 1.91 5.44
CA TYR A 86 4.65 3.29 5.92
C TYR A 86 4.04 4.21 4.88
N ALA A 87 2.83 4.69 5.12
CA ALA A 87 2.16 5.67 4.28
C ALA A 87 2.74 7.06 4.50
N GLY A 88 3.03 7.76 3.41
CA GLY A 88 3.48 9.16 3.44
C GLY A 88 2.29 10.08 3.64
N ILE A 89 2.23 10.72 4.81
CA ILE A 89 1.22 11.72 5.20
C ILE A 89 1.80 13.13 5.31
N VAL A 90 3.10 13.28 5.07
CA VAL A 90 3.80 14.56 4.90
C VAL A 90 4.54 14.56 3.57
N ARG A 91 5.03 15.73 3.14
CA ARG A 91 5.81 15.86 1.91
C ARG A 91 7.09 16.66 2.12
N PRO A 92 8.16 16.40 1.36
CA PRO A 92 9.28 17.32 1.27
C PRO A 92 8.84 18.61 0.56
N ALA A 93 9.62 19.66 0.75
CA ALA A 93 9.45 20.90 0.00
C ALA A 93 9.47 20.63 -1.52
N GLY A 94 8.58 21.27 -2.27
CA GLY A 94 8.46 21.11 -3.71
C GLY A 94 7.71 19.86 -4.20
N ALA A 95 7.53 18.82 -3.37
CA ALA A 95 6.68 17.68 -3.72
C ALA A 95 5.19 18.04 -3.62
N GLU A 96 4.34 17.22 -4.22
CA GLU A 96 2.90 17.43 -4.15
C GLU A 96 2.32 17.09 -2.76
N SER A 97 1.27 17.79 -2.35
CA SER A 97 0.66 17.59 -1.02
C SER A 97 0.05 16.18 -0.86
N PRO A 98 0.18 15.55 0.32
CA PRO A 98 -0.43 14.27 0.65
C PRO A 98 -1.90 14.48 1.02
N THR A 99 -2.75 14.75 0.02
CA THR A 99 -4.19 14.93 0.24
C THR A 99 -4.82 13.66 0.86
N PRO A 100 -5.97 13.75 1.54
CA PRO A 100 -6.63 12.57 2.10
C PRO A 100 -6.85 11.45 1.07
N ALA A 101 -7.21 11.79 -0.17
CA ALA A 101 -7.34 10.85 -1.27
C ALA A 101 -6.02 10.10 -1.58
N ARG A 102 -4.88 10.80 -1.55
CA ARG A 102 -3.56 10.21 -1.82
C ARG A 102 -3.07 9.33 -0.67
N ILE A 103 -3.42 9.69 0.56
CA ILE A 103 -3.15 8.84 1.72
C ILE A 103 -4.00 7.57 1.63
N ARG A 104 -5.31 7.70 1.36
CA ARG A 104 -6.22 6.55 1.13
C ARG A 104 -5.71 5.62 0.03
N PHE A 105 -5.27 6.19 -1.11
CA PHE A 105 -4.69 5.43 -2.21
C PHE A 105 -3.53 4.54 -1.75
N GLN A 106 -2.58 5.14 -1.02
CA GLN A 106 -1.38 4.42 -0.57
C GLN A 106 -1.77 3.27 0.36
N VAL A 107 -2.60 3.57 1.36
CA VAL A 107 -3.07 2.61 2.38
C VAL A 107 -3.88 1.48 1.74
N ASN A 108 -4.86 1.80 0.91
CA ASN A 108 -5.74 0.80 0.31
C ASN A 108 -5.00 -0.09 -0.69
N LEU A 109 -4.02 0.43 -1.43
CA LEU A 109 -3.15 -0.43 -2.24
C LEU A 109 -2.26 -1.33 -1.37
N ALA A 110 -1.73 -0.83 -0.26
CA ALA A 110 -0.97 -1.68 0.66
C ALA A 110 -1.84 -2.84 1.17
N LEU A 111 -3.08 -2.57 1.60
CA LEU A 111 -4.04 -3.59 2.03
C LEU A 111 -4.40 -4.57 0.90
N ALA A 112 -4.61 -4.07 -0.32
CA ALA A 112 -4.87 -4.90 -1.51
C ALA A 112 -3.71 -5.88 -1.80
N HIS A 113 -2.47 -5.47 -1.53
CA HIS A 113 -1.30 -6.34 -1.64
C HIS A 113 -1.03 -7.20 -0.39
N GLY A 114 -1.93 -7.18 0.60
CA GLY A 114 -1.87 -8.03 1.78
C GLY A 114 -1.09 -7.45 2.95
N ALA A 115 -0.86 -6.13 2.99
CA ALA A 115 -0.30 -5.50 4.16
C ALA A 115 -1.17 -5.76 5.41
N ARG A 116 -0.53 -5.99 6.55
CA ARG A 116 -1.16 -6.28 7.85
C ARG A 116 -0.91 -5.22 8.90
N ALA A 117 -0.05 -4.24 8.62
CA ALA A 117 0.14 -3.07 9.45
C ALA A 117 0.43 -1.85 8.58
N ILE A 118 -0.10 -0.70 9.00
CA ILE A 118 0.10 0.60 8.37
C ILE A 118 0.69 1.55 9.41
N PHE A 119 1.80 2.18 9.04
CA PHE A 119 2.47 3.22 9.80
C PHE A 119 2.36 4.56 9.07
N HIS A 120 2.45 5.67 9.79
CA HIS A 120 2.31 7.01 9.21
C HIS A 120 3.61 7.80 9.29
N TYR A 121 4.18 8.10 8.12
CA TYR A 121 5.35 8.95 7.98
C TYR A 121 4.96 10.39 7.58
N THR A 122 5.16 11.41 8.40
CA THR A 122 5.45 11.37 9.85
C THR A 122 4.22 11.82 10.62
N TYR A 123 3.78 11.00 11.57
CA TYR A 123 2.70 11.35 12.49
C TYR A 123 3.02 12.56 13.38
N ARG A 124 4.24 12.62 13.92
CA ARG A 124 4.75 13.80 14.61
C ARG A 124 5.62 14.62 13.67
N THR A 125 5.36 15.92 13.61
CA THR A 125 6.11 16.89 12.82
C THR A 125 7.56 16.96 13.31
N PRO A 126 8.56 16.77 12.44
CA PRO A 126 9.96 16.97 12.81
C PRO A 126 10.27 18.46 13.02
N PRO A 127 11.30 18.81 13.82
CA PRO A 127 11.75 20.19 13.96
C PRO A 127 12.04 20.85 12.60
N GLY A 128 11.51 22.05 12.37
CA GLY A 128 11.67 22.78 11.11
C GLY A 128 10.63 22.46 10.03
N ASP A 129 9.69 21.55 10.29
CA ASP A 129 8.54 21.26 9.44
C ASP A 129 7.24 21.70 10.14
N THR A 130 6.13 21.76 9.40
CA THR A 130 4.78 22.05 9.91
C THR A 130 3.74 21.04 9.43
N MET A 131 4.13 19.99 8.68
CA MET A 131 3.19 19.15 7.92
C MET A 131 2.55 17.98 8.67
N GLY A 132 3.11 17.54 9.80
CA GLY A 132 2.58 16.39 10.55
C GLY A 132 1.28 16.70 11.32
N PRO A 133 0.43 15.70 11.60
CA PRO A 133 -0.77 15.86 12.44
C PRO A 133 -0.51 16.36 13.86
N VAL A 134 0.61 15.97 14.46
CA VAL A 134 1.02 16.41 15.81
C VAL A 134 2.28 17.27 15.70
N ARG A 135 2.20 18.54 16.10
CA ARG A 135 3.31 19.49 16.03
C ARG A 135 4.40 19.17 17.07
N THR A 136 5.54 19.84 16.93
CA THR A 136 6.71 19.68 17.81
C THR A 136 6.41 20.01 19.27
N ASP A 137 5.53 20.98 19.52
CA ASP A 137 5.04 21.37 20.85
C ASP A 137 3.91 20.46 21.38
N GLY A 138 3.52 19.44 20.63
CA GLY A 138 2.44 18.51 20.99
C GLY A 138 1.04 18.99 20.61
N THR A 139 0.87 20.20 20.08
CA THR A 139 -0.43 20.66 19.58
C THR A 139 -0.85 19.88 18.33
N VAL A 140 -2.15 19.78 18.10
CA VAL A 140 -2.72 19.02 16.98
C VAL A 140 -3.12 19.96 15.84
N ASP A 141 -2.87 19.53 14.61
CA ASP A 141 -3.49 20.08 13.41
C ASP A 141 -4.80 19.32 13.16
N GLU A 142 -5.94 19.92 13.53
CA GLU A 142 -7.23 19.21 13.56
C GLU A 142 -7.65 18.69 12.18
N GLU A 143 -7.38 19.43 11.11
CA GLU A 143 -7.74 19.02 9.74
C GLU A 143 -6.97 17.76 9.34
N ARG A 144 -5.65 17.77 9.47
CA ARG A 144 -4.81 16.61 9.12
C ARG A 144 -5.04 15.44 10.05
N TRP A 145 -5.21 15.71 11.35
CA TRP A 145 -5.53 14.70 12.33
C TRP A 145 -6.82 13.98 11.98
N ASN A 146 -7.89 14.72 11.72
CA ASN A 146 -9.20 14.13 11.41
C ASN A 146 -9.16 13.37 10.08
N ALA A 147 -8.42 13.87 9.09
CA ALA A 147 -8.19 13.15 7.84
C ALA A 147 -7.50 11.80 8.05
N VAL A 148 -6.36 11.78 8.76
CA VAL A 148 -5.62 10.53 9.05
C VAL A 148 -6.43 9.60 9.95
N ARG A 149 -7.17 10.14 10.93
CA ARG A 149 -8.06 9.37 11.80
C ARG A 149 -9.16 8.66 11.02
N ALA A 150 -9.81 9.34 10.09
CA ALA A 150 -10.84 8.72 9.24
C ALA A 150 -10.26 7.55 8.44
N ILE A 151 -9.09 7.74 7.84
CA ILE A 151 -8.40 6.69 7.07
C ILE A 151 -8.00 5.52 7.96
N ASN A 152 -7.58 5.77 9.20
CA ASN A 152 -7.27 4.70 10.15
C ASN A 152 -8.51 3.85 10.49
N LEU A 153 -9.68 4.48 10.65
CA LEU A 153 -10.92 3.74 10.89
C LEU A 153 -11.31 2.88 9.67
N GLU A 154 -11.18 3.42 8.46
CA GLU A 154 -11.36 2.66 7.21
C GLU A 154 -10.37 1.48 7.11
N THR A 155 -9.12 1.70 7.51
CA THR A 155 -8.05 0.70 7.52
C THR A 155 -8.36 -0.45 8.47
N VAL A 156 -8.75 -0.14 9.71
CA VAL A 156 -9.11 -1.15 10.73
C VAL A 156 -10.28 -1.99 10.23
N ALA A 157 -11.33 -1.35 9.71
CA ALA A 157 -12.49 -2.07 9.18
C ALA A 157 -12.12 -3.05 8.04
N LEU A 158 -11.20 -2.67 7.15
CA LEU A 158 -10.73 -3.55 6.08
C LEU A 158 -9.80 -4.66 6.59
N LEU A 159 -8.95 -4.39 7.58
CA LEU A 159 -8.11 -5.41 8.21
C LEU A 159 -8.97 -6.47 8.91
N ASP A 160 -9.96 -6.05 9.69
CA ASP A 160 -10.90 -6.94 10.38
C ASP A 160 -11.70 -7.77 9.36
N ALA A 161 -12.23 -7.12 8.32
CA ALA A 161 -13.03 -7.81 7.30
C ALA A 161 -12.22 -8.80 6.43
N THR A 162 -10.89 -8.63 6.37
CA THR A 162 -9.99 -9.52 5.62
C THR A 162 -9.11 -10.40 6.52
N GLU A 163 -9.41 -10.46 7.82
CA GLU A 163 -8.74 -11.37 8.75
C GLU A 163 -8.98 -12.84 8.35
N GLY A 164 -7.89 -13.62 8.32
CA GLY A 164 -7.93 -15.03 7.88
C GLY A 164 -8.07 -15.22 6.36
N TRP A 165 -8.12 -14.15 5.56
CA TRP A 165 -8.13 -14.24 4.09
C TRP A 165 -6.73 -14.09 3.50
N SER A 166 -6.45 -14.83 2.43
CA SER A 166 -5.20 -14.72 1.68
C SER A 166 -5.42 -13.97 0.37
N VAL A 167 -4.56 -13.01 0.04
CA VAL A 167 -4.58 -12.37 -1.29
C VAL A 167 -4.06 -13.37 -2.31
N ALA A 168 -4.89 -13.83 -3.23
CA ALA A 168 -4.53 -14.75 -4.30
C ALA A 168 -3.92 -14.02 -5.51
N GLU A 169 -4.52 -12.89 -5.89
CA GLU A 169 -4.11 -12.12 -7.06
C GLU A 169 -4.38 -10.63 -6.85
N VAL A 170 -3.56 -9.77 -7.45
CA VAL A 170 -3.82 -8.33 -7.56
C VAL A 170 -3.71 -7.93 -9.01
N ILE A 171 -4.76 -7.28 -9.52
CA ILE A 171 -4.89 -6.87 -10.91
C ILE A 171 -5.05 -5.36 -10.93
N HIS A 172 -4.24 -4.68 -11.73
CA HIS A 172 -4.36 -3.25 -11.95
C HIS A 172 -5.05 -3.02 -13.29
N GLY A 173 -6.24 -2.43 -13.27
CA GLY A 173 -6.92 -1.98 -14.47
C GLY A 173 -6.03 -0.96 -15.19
N SER A 174 -5.59 -1.34 -16.39
CA SER A 174 -4.93 -0.48 -17.37
C SER A 174 -5.42 -0.92 -18.76
N THR A 175 -5.46 0.00 -19.72
CA THR A 175 -5.80 -0.34 -21.11
C THR A 175 -4.82 -1.34 -21.74
N ALA A 176 -3.64 -1.54 -21.15
CA ALA A 176 -2.60 -2.47 -21.60
C ALA A 176 -2.67 -3.86 -20.91
N ASP A 177 -3.24 -3.97 -19.71
CA ASP A 177 -3.20 -5.18 -18.87
C ASP A 177 -4.47 -6.06 -18.93
N VAL A 178 -5.43 -5.73 -19.80
CA VAL A 178 -6.66 -6.53 -20.07
C VAL A 178 -6.36 -8.01 -20.40
N ARG A 179 -5.10 -8.35 -20.71
CA ARG A 179 -4.67 -9.69 -21.13
C ARG A 179 -4.24 -10.65 -20.02
N ARG A 180 -4.12 -10.22 -18.75
CA ARG A 180 -3.47 -11.04 -17.71
C ARG A 180 -4.37 -11.94 -16.87
N ALA A 181 -5.68 -11.68 -16.80
CA ALA A 181 -6.63 -12.61 -16.21
C ALA A 181 -7.75 -12.87 -17.23
N LYS A 182 -7.81 -14.08 -17.79
CA LYS A 182 -8.84 -14.46 -18.79
C LYS A 182 -10.28 -14.19 -18.32
N ASP A 183 -10.46 -14.03 -17.01
CA ASP A 183 -11.75 -13.96 -16.34
C ASP A 183 -12.00 -12.67 -15.53
N VAL A 184 -11.05 -11.71 -15.50
CA VAL A 184 -11.23 -10.47 -14.71
C VAL A 184 -11.13 -9.24 -15.60
N SER A 185 -12.19 -8.42 -15.61
CA SER A 185 -12.22 -7.14 -16.31
C SER A 185 -12.44 -6.01 -15.31
N VAL A 186 -11.58 -5.00 -15.39
CA VAL A 186 -11.48 -3.88 -14.46
C VAL A 186 -11.31 -2.60 -15.26
N GLU A 187 -12.04 -1.55 -14.88
CA GLU A 187 -11.88 -0.22 -15.47
C GLU A 187 -10.49 0.36 -15.21
N ASP A 188 -10.04 1.24 -16.11
CA ASP A 188 -8.79 1.96 -15.94
C ASP A 188 -8.80 2.79 -14.64
N GLY A 189 -7.64 2.84 -13.99
CA GLY A 189 -7.50 3.50 -12.69
C GLY A 189 -8.22 2.81 -11.54
N VAL A 190 -8.55 1.52 -11.64
CA VAL A 190 -9.03 0.70 -10.51
C VAL A 190 -8.10 -0.49 -10.32
N SER A 191 -7.81 -0.88 -9.09
CA SER A 191 -7.16 -2.16 -8.78
C SER A 191 -8.12 -3.11 -8.12
N VAL A 192 -7.93 -4.41 -8.34
CA VAL A 192 -8.72 -5.48 -7.74
C VAL A 192 -7.77 -6.46 -7.09
N ALA A 193 -7.90 -6.64 -5.78
CA ALA A 193 -7.27 -7.74 -5.07
C ALA A 193 -8.31 -8.84 -4.82
N LEU A 194 -8.02 -10.04 -5.30
CA LEU A 194 -8.83 -11.22 -5.06
C LEU A 194 -8.31 -11.92 -3.81
N PHE A 195 -9.19 -12.04 -2.82
CA PHE A 195 -8.94 -12.76 -1.59
C PHE A 195 -9.61 -14.12 -1.65
N THR A 196 -8.94 -15.13 -1.09
CA THR A 196 -9.47 -16.49 -0.98
C THR A 196 -9.40 -16.98 0.46
N ARG A 197 -10.44 -17.74 0.83
CA ARG A 197 -10.50 -18.52 2.06
C ARG A 197 -11.33 -19.75 1.76
N ASP A 198 -10.69 -20.92 1.76
CA ASP A 198 -11.28 -22.18 1.29
C ASP A 198 -11.87 -22.06 -0.12
N ARG A 199 -13.20 -22.12 -0.24
CA ARG A 199 -13.95 -21.94 -1.49
C ARG A 199 -14.55 -20.56 -1.66
N GLU A 200 -14.50 -19.71 -0.63
CA GLU A 200 -15.03 -18.36 -0.66
C GLU A 200 -14.05 -17.39 -1.32
N ARG A 201 -14.60 -16.34 -1.94
CA ARG A 201 -13.82 -15.29 -2.61
C ARG A 201 -14.34 -13.91 -2.24
N LEU A 202 -13.42 -12.99 -2.01
CA LEU A 202 -13.72 -11.55 -1.93
C LEU A 202 -12.91 -10.79 -2.99
N ALA A 203 -13.42 -9.64 -3.38
CA ALA A 203 -12.73 -8.69 -4.24
C ALA A 203 -12.65 -7.34 -3.52
N LEU A 204 -11.43 -6.87 -3.23
CA LEU A 204 -11.19 -5.51 -2.78
C LEU A 204 -10.91 -4.63 -4.01
N LEU A 205 -11.85 -3.73 -4.31
CA LEU A 205 -11.70 -2.73 -5.35
C LEU A 205 -11.05 -1.48 -4.75
N VAL A 206 -10.02 -0.93 -5.41
CA VAL A 206 -9.30 0.28 -4.98
C VAL A 206 -9.30 1.30 -6.10
N ASN A 207 -9.80 2.51 -5.82
CA ASN A 207 -9.76 3.61 -6.77
C ASN A 207 -8.36 4.22 -6.81
N ARG A 208 -7.71 4.14 -7.97
CA ARG A 208 -6.39 4.73 -8.21
C ARG A 208 -6.43 6.15 -8.75
N GLN A 209 -7.61 6.66 -9.12
CA GLN A 209 -7.79 8.03 -9.56
C GLN A 209 -7.98 8.95 -8.35
N VAL A 210 -6.99 9.83 -8.14
CA VAL A 210 -6.94 10.77 -7.01
C VAL A 210 -6.74 12.22 -7.46
N ALA A 211 -6.69 12.48 -8.76
CA ALA A 211 -6.46 13.83 -9.29
C ALA A 211 -7.76 14.65 -9.34
N ASP A 212 -8.88 14.03 -9.73
CA ASP A 212 -10.18 14.67 -9.95
C ASP A 212 -11.04 14.80 -8.69
N GLN A 213 -10.65 14.14 -7.58
CA GLN A 213 -11.36 14.12 -6.30
C GLN A 213 -12.85 13.70 -6.42
N ALA A 214 -13.22 12.99 -7.48
CA ALA A 214 -14.59 12.57 -7.72
C ALA A 214 -14.86 11.13 -7.26
N VAL A 215 -16.06 10.88 -6.73
CA VAL A 215 -16.55 9.52 -6.50
C VAL A 215 -16.78 8.85 -7.84
N ARG A 216 -16.27 7.62 -8.00
CA ARG A 216 -16.45 6.82 -9.21
C ARG A 216 -17.31 5.60 -8.95
N THR A 217 -18.31 5.38 -9.78
CA THR A 217 -19.03 4.11 -9.82
C THR A 217 -18.36 3.19 -10.84
N VAL A 218 -17.84 2.07 -10.38
CA VAL A 218 -17.05 1.14 -11.20
C VAL A 218 -17.77 -0.19 -11.31
N ARG A 219 -17.74 -0.78 -12.51
CA ARG A 219 -18.20 -2.15 -12.75
C ARG A 219 -16.99 -3.08 -12.87
N VAL A 220 -17.08 -4.21 -12.18
CA VAL A 220 -16.05 -5.26 -12.23
C VAL A 220 -16.68 -6.57 -12.68
N ARG A 221 -15.97 -7.35 -13.48
CA ARG A 221 -16.33 -8.72 -13.84
C ARG A 221 -15.26 -9.67 -13.36
N ILE A 222 -15.64 -10.76 -12.68
CA ILE A 222 -14.73 -11.78 -12.13
C ILE A 222 -15.34 -13.16 -12.38
N ALA A 223 -14.74 -13.98 -13.25
CA ALA A 223 -15.15 -15.36 -13.53
C ALA A 223 -16.66 -15.53 -13.77
N GLY A 224 -17.26 -14.63 -14.55
CA GLY A 224 -18.70 -14.63 -14.85
C GLY A 224 -19.57 -13.85 -13.88
N TRP A 225 -19.09 -13.61 -12.65
CA TRP A 225 -19.72 -12.69 -11.69
C TRP A 225 -19.52 -11.24 -12.11
N THR A 226 -20.50 -10.38 -11.81
CA THR A 226 -20.42 -8.93 -12.06
C THR A 226 -20.85 -8.17 -10.81
N GLY A 227 -20.06 -7.18 -10.41
CA GLY A 227 -20.33 -6.30 -9.30
C GLY A 227 -20.24 -4.83 -9.69
N THR A 228 -20.88 -3.97 -8.92
CA THR A 228 -20.75 -2.51 -9.03
C THR A 228 -20.42 -1.94 -7.65
N ALA A 229 -19.53 -0.96 -7.59
CA ALA A 229 -19.24 -0.24 -6.35
C ALA A 229 -18.99 1.24 -6.61
N SER A 230 -19.42 2.09 -5.68
CA SER A 230 -19.01 3.50 -5.64
C SER A 230 -17.77 3.64 -4.76
N LEU A 231 -16.71 4.22 -5.34
CA LEU A 231 -15.41 4.39 -4.72
C LEU A 231 -15.09 5.88 -4.60
N ASP A 232 -14.83 6.32 -3.37
CA ASP A 232 -14.24 7.63 -3.12
C ASP A 232 -12.85 7.75 -3.75
N PRO A 233 -12.30 8.96 -3.96
CA PRO A 233 -10.92 9.16 -4.40
C PRO A 233 -9.93 8.44 -3.48
N GLY A 234 -9.14 7.52 -4.03
CA GLY A 234 -8.23 6.66 -3.26
C GLY A 234 -8.92 5.62 -2.38
N GLY A 235 -10.25 5.62 -2.33
CA GLY A 235 -11.06 4.75 -1.48
C GLY A 235 -11.11 3.31 -1.98
N ALA A 236 -11.64 2.44 -1.12
CA ALA A 236 -11.79 1.02 -1.44
C ALA A 236 -13.15 0.47 -1.01
N ARG A 237 -13.59 -0.60 -1.68
CA ARG A 237 -14.79 -1.36 -1.33
C ARG A 237 -14.52 -2.84 -1.47
N LEU A 238 -14.90 -3.59 -0.43
CA LEU A 238 -14.80 -5.04 -0.40
C LEU A 238 -16.13 -5.63 -0.84
N LEU A 239 -16.09 -6.53 -1.81
CA LEU A 239 -17.26 -7.22 -2.36
C LEU A 239 -17.11 -8.73 -2.19
N ARG A 240 -18.21 -9.40 -1.92
CA ARG A 240 -18.26 -10.86 -1.94
C ARG A 240 -18.49 -11.35 -3.37
N VAL A 241 -17.70 -12.35 -3.79
CA VAL A 241 -17.77 -12.96 -5.12
C VAL A 241 -18.33 -14.36 -4.94
N ASP A 242 -19.65 -14.47 -5.08
CA ASP A 242 -20.41 -15.72 -4.98
C ASP A 242 -20.71 -16.33 -6.36
#